data_AF-A0A922WJN7-F1
#
_entry.id   AF-A0A922WJN7-F1
#
_cell.length_a   1.000
_cell.length_b   1.000
_cell.length_c   1.000
_cell.angle_alpha   90.00
_cell.angle_beta   90.00
_cell.angle_gamma   90.00
#
_symmetry.space_group_name_H-M   'P 1'
#
loop_
_entity.id
_entity.type
_entity.pdbx_description
1 polymer ?
#
loop_
_entity_poly.entity_id
_entity_poly.type
_entity_poly.pdbx_seq_one_letter_code
_entity_poly.pdbx_strand_id
1 'polypeptide(L)'
;MDTSSLRDYATVVAAIVALMVFILNSFSLVRNRRIENLARFIETHDRLFSPDSYLATNIIALEKGELVRDFADAEMERRFLLMLLEIEQMALLANNQAVPRHTQVYMFGSYARRLQKLFTVKERESMFWELAIGYLDELAKDTDRYEKLTRKDRERFWH
;
A
#
# COMPACT_ATOMS: atom_id res chain seq x y z
N MET A 1 8.37 -49.92 34.87
CA MET A 1 8.63 -48.81 33.93
C MET A 1 9.87 -48.12 34.45
N ASP A 2 10.97 -48.19 33.70
CA ASP A 2 12.27 -47.69 34.18
C ASP A 2 12.33 -46.16 34.09
N THR A 3 13.00 -45.51 35.04
CA THR A 3 13.12 -44.04 35.10
C THR A 3 13.76 -43.44 33.86
N SER A 4 14.61 -44.19 33.15
CA SER A 4 15.19 -43.81 31.85
C SER A 4 14.11 -43.70 30.76
N SER A 5 13.24 -44.69 30.63
CA SER A 5 12.15 -44.70 29.64
C SER A 5 11.14 -43.57 29.83
N LEU A 6 10.87 -43.20 31.08
CA LEU A 6 10.03 -42.05 31.44
C LEU A 6 10.68 -40.72 31.04
N ARG A 7 12.00 -40.58 31.23
CA ARG A 7 12.76 -39.39 30.83
C ARG A 7 12.81 -39.21 29.32
N ASP A 8 13.01 -40.30 28.57
CA ASP A 8 13.03 -40.26 27.11
C ASP A 8 11.65 -39.88 26.56
N TYR A 9 10.58 -40.47 27.10
CA TYR A 9 9.21 -40.10 26.74
C TYR A 9 8.91 -38.63 27.05
N ALA A 10 9.28 -38.16 28.24
CA ALA A 10 9.11 -36.76 28.62
C ALA A 10 9.89 -35.80 27.70
N THR A 11 11.09 -36.19 27.26
CA THR A 11 11.91 -35.39 26.34
C THR A 11 11.26 -35.31 24.96
N VAL A 12 10.76 -36.43 24.43
CA VAL A 12 10.04 -36.46 23.15
C VAL A 12 8.77 -35.61 23.22
N VAL A 13 7.97 -35.76 24.28
CA VAL A 13 6.76 -34.95 24.48
C VAL A 13 7.11 -33.47 24.60
N ALA A 14 8.13 -33.10 25.38
CA ALA A 14 8.59 -31.72 25.50
C ALA A 14 9.05 -31.13 24.15
N ALA A 15 9.76 -31.91 23.33
CA ALA A 15 10.18 -31.49 22.00
C ALA A 15 8.98 -31.24 21.06
N ILE A 16 7.97 -32.12 21.09
CA ILE A 16 6.74 -31.96 20.31
C ILE A 16 5.97 -30.70 20.75
N VAL A 17 5.83 -30.48 22.06
CA VAL A 17 5.17 -29.28 22.60
C VAL A 17 5.94 -28.02 22.19
N ALA A 18 7.27 -28.03 22.31
CA ALA A 18 8.12 -26.90 21.90
C ALA A 18 7.97 -26.59 20.40
N LEU A 19 7.92 -27.63 19.55
CA LEU A 19 7.69 -27.47 18.11
C LEU A 19 6.31 -26.87 17.82
N MET A 20 5.25 -27.35 18.49
CA MET A 20 3.91 -26.77 18.33
C MET A 20 3.85 -25.30 18.75
N VAL A 21 4.44 -24.95 19.90
CA VAL A 21 4.51 -23.56 20.38
C VAL A 21 5.29 -22.69 19.39
N PHE A 22 6.41 -23.19 18.87
CA PHE A 22 7.20 -22.46 17.87
C PHE A 22 6.41 -22.20 16.58
N ILE A 23 5.69 -23.21 16.09
CA ILE A 23 4.84 -23.10 14.89
C ILE A 23 3.73 -22.07 15.12
N LEU A 24 2.98 -22.18 16.22
CA LEU A 24 1.90 -21.24 16.56
C LEU A 24 2.41 -19.81 16.71
N ASN A 25 3.55 -19.62 17.37
CA ASN A 25 4.18 -18.30 17.52
C ASN A 25 4.65 -17.74 16.18
N SER A 26 5.21 -18.58 15.31
CA SER A 26 5.64 -18.16 13.97
C SER A 26 4.46 -17.71 13.12
N PHE A 27 3.35 -18.47 13.12
CA PHE A 27 2.12 -18.07 12.44
C PHE A 27 1.53 -16.79 13.00
N SER A 28 1.50 -16.64 14.33
CA SER A 28 1.02 -15.43 14.99
C SER A 28 1.86 -14.21 14.60
N LEU A 29 3.19 -14.35 14.60
CA LEU A 29 4.11 -13.27 14.22
C LEU A 29 3.92 -12.85 12.76
N VAL A 30 3.81 -13.80 11.84
CA VAL A 30 3.58 -13.52 10.41
C VAL A 30 2.24 -12.81 10.22
N ARG A 31 1.18 -13.27 10.89
CA ARG A 31 -0.14 -12.64 10.84
C ARG A 31 -0.10 -11.22 11.38
N ASN A 32 0.54 -11.00 12.52
CA ASN A 32 0.63 -9.67 13.14
C ASN A 32 1.40 -8.68 12.25
N ARG A 33 2.52 -9.10 11.66
CA ARG A 33 3.26 -8.27 10.69
C ARG A 33 2.40 -7.87 9.49
N ARG A 34 1.57 -8.80 8.98
CA ARG A 34 0.65 -8.50 7.86
C ARG A 34 -0.41 -7.48 8.25
N ILE A 35 -0.99 -7.61 9.45
CA ILE A 35 -1.98 -6.65 9.97
C ILE A 35 -1.34 -5.27 10.15
N GLU A 36 -0.13 -5.22 10.72
CA GLU A 36 0.61 -3.98 10.92
C GLU A 36 0.95 -3.29 9.59
N ASN A 37 1.42 -4.04 8.60
CA ASN A 37 1.70 -3.52 7.27
C ASN A 37 0.44 -2.97 6.57
N LEU A 38 -0.70 -3.67 6.72
CA LEU A 38 -1.99 -3.19 6.22
C LEU A 38 -2.42 -1.90 6.94
N ALA A 39 -2.28 -1.84 8.26
CA ALA A 39 -2.61 -0.65 9.04
C ALA A 39 -1.76 0.55 8.61
N ARG A 40 -0.44 0.37 8.44
CA ARG A 40 0.46 1.42 7.94
C ARG A 40 0.09 1.89 6.54
N PHE A 41 -0.35 0.99 5.66
CA PHE A 41 -0.80 1.35 4.32
C PHE A 41 -2.06 2.20 4.38
N ILE A 42 -3.05 1.81 5.19
CA ILE A 42 -4.29 2.56 5.38
C ILE A 42 -4.00 3.93 6.00
N GLU A 43 -3.12 3.99 7.01
CA GLU A 43 -2.72 5.26 7.63
C GLU A 43 -2.06 6.21 6.61
N THR A 44 -1.15 5.69 5.78
CA THR A 44 -0.50 6.49 4.72
C THR A 44 -1.52 6.97 3.69
N HIS A 45 -2.46 6.10 3.31
CA HIS A 45 -3.58 6.46 2.45
C HIS A 45 -4.46 7.56 3.07
N ASP A 46 -4.78 7.47 4.36
CA ASP A 46 -5.61 8.48 5.04
C ASP A 46 -4.90 9.83 5.13
N ARG A 47 -3.57 9.85 5.32
CA ARG A 47 -2.78 11.09 5.30
C ARG A 47 -2.84 11.79 3.95
N LEU A 48 -2.88 11.04 2.85
CA LEU A 48 -3.07 11.61 1.51
C LEU A 48 -4.38 12.39 1.39
N PHE A 49 -5.41 12.07 2.17
CA PHE A 49 -6.73 12.73 2.17
C PHE A 49 -7.00 13.55 3.43
N SER A 50 -5.96 13.85 4.22
CA SER A 50 -6.10 14.73 5.39
C SER A 50 -6.54 16.15 4.96
N PRO A 51 -7.28 16.91 5.80
CA PRO A 51 -7.92 18.17 5.40
C PRO A 51 -6.99 19.20 4.72
N ASP A 52 -5.72 19.22 5.09
CA ASP A 52 -4.71 20.15 4.56
C ASP A 52 -3.85 19.55 3.44
N SER A 53 -4.09 18.30 3.04
CA SER A 53 -3.32 17.61 2.02
C SER A 53 -3.59 18.20 0.63
N TYR A 54 -2.63 18.00 -0.28
CA TYR A 54 -2.79 18.42 -1.68
C TYR A 54 -4.02 17.80 -2.33
N LEU A 55 -4.31 16.51 -2.08
CA LEU A 55 -5.48 15.87 -2.67
C LEU A 55 -6.77 16.41 -2.09
N ALA A 56 -6.86 16.58 -0.76
CA ALA A 56 -8.09 17.03 -0.12
C ALA A 56 -8.45 18.46 -0.58
N THR A 57 -7.46 19.35 -0.66
CA THR A 57 -7.70 20.73 -1.11
C THR A 57 -8.09 20.81 -2.59
N ASN A 58 -7.67 19.83 -3.40
CA ASN A 58 -7.87 19.85 -4.85
C ASN A 58 -8.82 18.75 -5.36
N ILE A 59 -9.52 18.02 -4.48
CA ILE A 59 -10.23 16.80 -4.87
C ILE A 59 -11.31 17.05 -5.93
N ILE A 60 -12.05 18.15 -5.80
CA ILE A 60 -13.10 18.54 -6.75
C ILE A 60 -12.50 18.89 -8.11
N ALA A 61 -11.41 19.66 -8.13
CA ALA A 61 -10.74 20.05 -9.37
C ALA A 61 -10.07 18.84 -10.04
N LEU A 62 -9.49 17.94 -9.24
CA LEU A 62 -8.91 16.69 -9.69
C LEU A 62 -9.98 15.78 -10.31
N GLU A 63 -11.17 15.70 -9.69
CA GLU A 63 -12.29 14.90 -10.20
C GLU A 63 -12.83 15.40 -11.53
N LYS A 64 -12.94 16.71 -11.69
CA LYS A 64 -13.37 17.32 -12.95
C LYS A 64 -12.27 17.29 -14.03
N GLY A 65 -11.02 16.99 -13.65
CA GLY A 65 -9.87 17.06 -14.54
C GLY A 65 -9.47 18.49 -14.89
N GLU A 66 -9.89 19.45 -14.08
CA GLU A 66 -9.64 20.89 -14.23
C GLU A 66 -8.43 21.34 -13.40
N LEU A 67 -7.84 20.45 -12.60
CA LEU A 67 -6.69 20.77 -11.76
C LEU A 67 -5.47 21.10 -12.63
N VAL A 68 -5.04 22.35 -12.52
CA VAL A 68 -3.77 22.85 -13.08
C VAL A 68 -2.89 23.26 -11.92
N ARG A 69 -1.65 22.76 -11.91
CA ARG A 69 -0.66 23.09 -10.88
C ARG A 69 -0.16 24.51 -11.10
N ASP A 70 -0.31 25.35 -10.09
CA ASP A 70 0.30 26.67 -10.03
C ASP A 70 1.67 26.59 -9.35
N PHE A 71 2.74 26.83 -10.11
CA PHE A 71 4.12 26.80 -9.61
C PHE A 71 4.51 28.09 -8.87
N ALA A 72 3.69 29.14 -8.95
CA ALA A 72 3.93 30.38 -8.20
C ALA A 72 3.47 30.26 -6.74
N ASP A 73 2.55 29.35 -6.44
CA ASP A 73 2.10 29.05 -5.08
C ASP A 73 3.05 28.07 -4.38
N ALA A 74 4.00 28.61 -3.62
CA ALA A 74 4.99 27.82 -2.89
C ALA A 74 4.38 26.88 -1.83
N GLU A 75 3.23 27.23 -1.25
CA GLU A 75 2.58 26.39 -0.24
C GLU A 75 1.87 25.21 -0.91
N MET A 76 1.21 25.45 -2.03
CA MET A 76 0.61 24.38 -2.84
C MET A 76 1.66 23.43 -3.40
N GLU A 77 2.79 23.97 -3.82
CA GLU A 77 3.95 23.21 -4.28
C GLU A 77 4.53 22.33 -3.17
N ARG A 78 4.69 22.88 -1.95
CA ARG A 78 5.12 22.12 -0.77
C ARG A 78 4.18 20.95 -0.50
N ARG A 79 2.86 21.17 -0.55
CA ARG A 79 1.86 20.12 -0.35
C ARG A 79 1.92 19.05 -1.43
N PHE A 80 2.20 19.43 -2.67
CA PHE A 80 2.39 18.49 -3.77
C PHE A 80 3.59 17.57 -3.54
N LEU A 81 4.73 18.12 -3.12
CA LEU A 81 5.92 17.32 -2.82
C LEU A 81 5.71 16.41 -1.61
N LEU A 82 4.99 16.87 -0.58
CA LEU A 82 4.59 16.04 0.56
C LEU A 82 3.68 14.88 0.11
N MET A 83 2.73 15.13 -0.78
CA MET A 83 1.90 14.07 -1.37
C MET A 83 2.77 13.04 -2.11
N LEU A 84 3.79 13.47 -2.87
CA LEU A 84 4.71 12.54 -3.53
C LEU A 84 5.48 11.67 -2.54
N LEU A 85 5.93 12.20 -1.39
CA LEU A 85 6.57 11.42 -0.33
C LEU A 85 5.62 10.39 0.28
N GLU A 86 4.37 10.77 0.52
CA GLU A 86 3.35 9.83 1.03
C GLU A 86 3.05 8.72 0.02
N ILE A 87 3.00 9.05 -1.28
CA ILE A 87 2.85 8.06 -2.36
C ILE A 87 4.08 7.13 -2.43
N GLU A 88 5.28 7.66 -2.21
CA GLU A 88 6.50 6.85 -2.14
C GLU A 88 6.44 5.85 -0.97
N GLN A 89 5.99 6.30 0.21
CA GLN A 89 5.77 5.42 1.35
C GLN A 89 4.72 4.33 1.03
N MET A 90 3.64 4.68 0.32
CA MET A 90 2.67 3.68 -0.15
C MET A 90 3.30 2.70 -1.14
N ALA A 91 4.14 3.17 -2.06
CA ALA A 91 4.83 2.32 -3.03
C ALA A 91 5.77 1.32 -2.34
N LEU A 92 6.52 1.75 -1.32
CA LEU A 92 7.35 0.87 -0.50
C LEU A 92 6.52 -0.22 0.20
N LEU A 93 5.38 0.15 0.78
CA LEU A 93 4.48 -0.80 1.43
C LEU A 93 3.84 -1.76 0.42
N ALA A 94 3.45 -1.26 -0.75
CA ALA A 94 2.88 -2.04 -1.84
C ALA A 94 3.88 -3.07 -2.38
N ASN A 95 5.14 -2.67 -2.59
CA ASN A 95 6.22 -3.57 -3.06
C ASN A 95 6.53 -4.67 -2.06
N ASN A 96 6.34 -4.42 -0.76
CA ASN A 96 6.46 -5.41 0.30
C ASN A 96 5.18 -6.23 0.53
N GLN A 97 4.25 -6.23 -0.44
CA GLN A 97 3.01 -6.99 -0.40
C GLN A 97 2.13 -6.71 0.83
N ALA A 98 2.20 -5.49 1.38
CA ALA A 98 1.34 -5.08 2.50
C ALA A 98 -0.15 -5.24 2.16
N VAL A 99 -0.50 -4.89 0.92
CA VAL A 99 -1.88 -4.87 0.42
C VAL A 99 -1.93 -5.55 -0.95
N PRO A 100 -2.94 -6.40 -1.22
CA PRO A 100 -3.14 -6.99 -2.55
C PRO A 100 -3.30 -5.92 -3.64
N ARG A 101 -2.78 -6.20 -4.84
CA ARG A 101 -2.75 -5.21 -5.94
C ARG A 101 -4.14 -4.68 -6.34
N HIS A 102 -5.16 -5.53 -6.34
CA HIS A 102 -6.54 -5.13 -6.68
C HIS A 102 -7.12 -4.14 -5.66
N THR A 103 -6.81 -4.29 -4.38
CA THR A 103 -7.21 -3.35 -3.33
C THR A 103 -6.55 -2.00 -3.54
N GLN A 104 -5.26 -1.98 -3.92
CA GLN A 104 -4.56 -0.74 -4.24
C GLN A 104 -5.24 0.00 -5.41
N VAL A 105 -5.59 -0.73 -6.48
CA VAL A 105 -6.27 -0.15 -7.67
C VAL A 105 -7.63 0.44 -7.30
N TYR A 106 -8.39 -0.26 -6.46
CA TYR A 106 -9.68 0.24 -5.99
C TYR A 106 -9.56 1.49 -5.12
N MET A 107 -8.61 1.50 -4.18
CA MET A 107 -8.45 2.62 -3.24
C MET A 107 -7.91 3.87 -3.93
N PHE A 108 -6.92 3.71 -4.82
CA PHE A 108 -6.13 4.85 -5.29
C PHE A 108 -5.98 4.97 -6.82
N GLY A 109 -6.48 4.00 -7.58
CA GLY A 109 -6.24 3.90 -9.02
C GLY A 109 -6.80 5.05 -9.86
N SER A 110 -8.01 5.52 -9.55
CA SER A 110 -8.65 6.64 -10.25
C SER A 110 -7.86 7.96 -10.08
N TYR A 111 -7.27 8.17 -8.91
CA TYR A 111 -6.43 9.32 -8.62
C TYR A 111 -5.08 9.23 -9.31
N ALA A 112 -4.45 8.05 -9.34
CA ALA A 112 -3.14 7.88 -9.98
C ALA A 112 -3.14 8.31 -11.44
N ARG A 113 -4.18 7.94 -12.20
CA ARG A 113 -4.34 8.36 -13.61
C ARG A 113 -4.43 9.89 -13.78
N ARG A 114 -5.06 10.58 -12.83
CA ARG A 114 -5.22 12.04 -12.87
C ARG A 114 -3.95 12.75 -12.44
N LEU A 115 -3.30 12.27 -11.40
CA LEU A 115 -2.03 12.82 -10.88
C LEU A 115 -0.90 12.78 -11.90
N GLN A 116 -0.86 11.76 -12.75
CA GLN A 116 0.12 11.68 -13.84
C GLN A 116 0.17 12.94 -14.71
N LYS A 117 -0.97 13.60 -14.93
CA LYS A 117 -1.03 14.79 -15.78
C LYS A 117 -0.37 16.02 -15.14
N LEU A 118 -0.11 15.98 -13.84
CA LEU A 118 0.43 17.09 -13.06
C LEU A 118 1.97 17.06 -12.96
N PHE A 119 2.59 15.94 -13.32
CA PHE A 119 4.05 15.79 -13.26
C PHE A 119 4.73 16.48 -14.43
N THR A 120 5.75 17.26 -14.11
CA THR A 120 6.66 17.83 -15.10
C THR A 120 7.58 16.75 -15.67
N VAL A 121 8.18 17.01 -16.84
CA VAL A 121 9.19 16.12 -17.45
C VAL A 121 10.37 15.91 -16.50
N LYS A 122 10.82 16.97 -15.82
CA LYS A 122 11.93 16.89 -14.85
C LYS A 122 11.63 15.98 -13.67
N GLU A 123 10.41 16.00 -13.15
CA GLU A 123 10.01 15.11 -12.05
C GLU A 123 9.95 13.65 -12.52
N ARG A 124 9.45 13.41 -13.74
CA ARG A 124 9.40 12.06 -14.34
C ARG A 124 10.77 11.46 -14.59
N GLU A 125 11.75 12.29 -14.91
CA GLU A 125 13.14 11.88 -15.13
C GLU A 125 13.98 11.89 -13.84
N SER A 126 13.41 12.37 -12.73
CA SER A 126 14.12 12.48 -11.46
C SER A 126 14.23 11.12 -10.77
N MET A 127 15.46 10.73 -10.43
CA MET A 127 15.72 9.56 -9.58
C MET A 127 14.98 9.65 -8.23
N PHE A 128 14.81 10.86 -7.69
CA PHE A 128 14.17 11.05 -6.38
C PHE A 128 12.69 10.64 -6.37
N TRP A 129 12.00 10.72 -7.50
CA TRP A 129 10.57 10.41 -7.59
C TRP A 129 10.28 9.14 -8.39
N GLU A 130 11.31 8.40 -8.80
CA GLU A 130 11.20 7.23 -9.67
C GLU A 130 10.25 6.19 -9.08
N LEU A 131 10.36 5.91 -7.78
CA LEU A 131 9.51 4.93 -7.10
C LEU A 131 8.04 5.37 -7.04
N ALA A 132 7.79 6.61 -6.64
CA ALA A 132 6.43 7.16 -6.52
C ALA A 132 5.75 7.23 -7.90
N ILE A 133 6.46 7.76 -8.90
CA ILE A 133 5.93 7.91 -10.27
C ILE A 133 5.74 6.53 -10.91
N GLY A 134 6.71 5.62 -10.77
CA GLY A 134 6.59 4.25 -11.27
C GLY A 134 5.38 3.52 -10.67
N TYR A 135 5.17 3.65 -9.36
CA TYR A 135 4.01 3.09 -8.68
C TYR A 135 2.69 3.64 -9.25
N LEU A 136 2.58 4.96 -9.44
CA LEU A 136 1.40 5.59 -10.03
C LEU A 136 1.18 5.15 -11.49
N ASP A 137 2.25 5.04 -12.27
CA ASP A 137 2.24 4.60 -13.66
C ASP A 137 1.70 3.19 -13.82
N GLU A 138 2.13 2.27 -12.98
CA GLU A 138 1.57 0.94 -12.98
C GLU A 138 0.13 0.91 -12.45
N LEU A 139 -0.18 1.68 -11.40
CA LEU A 139 -1.52 1.70 -10.81
C LEU A 139 -2.55 2.24 -11.81
N ALA A 140 -2.20 3.26 -12.59
CA ALA A 140 -3.06 3.78 -13.65
C ALA A 140 -3.29 2.74 -14.76
N LYS A 141 -2.25 2.03 -15.21
CA LYS A 141 -2.39 0.93 -16.19
C LYS A 141 -3.29 -0.18 -15.67
N ASP A 142 -3.20 -0.50 -14.39
CA ASP A 142 -4.04 -1.50 -13.76
C ASP A 142 -5.48 -1.01 -13.59
N THR A 143 -5.67 0.29 -13.36
CA THR A 143 -6.99 0.94 -13.32
C THR A 143 -7.67 0.90 -14.69
N ASP A 144 -6.94 1.22 -15.76
CA ASP A 144 -7.46 1.14 -17.13
C ASP A 144 -7.89 -0.30 -17.49
N ARG A 145 -7.21 -1.31 -16.93
CA ARG A 145 -7.61 -2.72 -17.05
C ARG A 145 -8.84 -3.03 -16.20
N TYR A 146 -8.89 -2.52 -14.98
CA TYR A 146 -9.97 -2.75 -14.02
C TYR A 146 -11.30 -2.08 -14.42
N GLU A 147 -11.26 -0.90 -15.06
CA GLU A 147 -12.44 -0.21 -15.58
C GLU A 147 -13.15 -1.01 -16.68
N LYS A 148 -12.39 -1.75 -17.50
CA LYS A 148 -12.93 -2.61 -18.58
C LYS A 148 -13.64 -3.85 -18.08
N LEU A 149 -13.44 -4.24 -16.83
CA LEU A 149 -14.09 -5.40 -16.22
C LEU A 149 -15.55 -5.11 -15.89
N THR A 150 -16.41 -6.13 -16.02
CA THR A 150 -17.78 -6.00 -15.54
C THR A 150 -17.81 -5.95 -14.02
N ARG A 151 -18.89 -5.41 -13.43
CA ARG A 151 -19.06 -5.40 -11.96
C ARG A 151 -18.94 -6.80 -11.35
N LYS A 152 -19.48 -7.82 -12.03
CA LYS A 152 -19.43 -9.23 -11.58
C LYS A 152 -18.00 -9.80 -11.60
N ASP A 153 -17.18 -9.37 -12.54
CA ASP A 153 -15.76 -9.75 -12.58
C ASP A 153 -14.95 -9.01 -11.52
N ARG A 154 -15.33 -7.77 -11.21
CA ARG A 154 -14.75 -6.98 -10.11
C ARG A 154 -15.04 -7.55 -8.72
N GLU A 155 -16.20 -8.16 -8.52
CA GLU A 155 -16.60 -8.80 -7.26
C GLU A 155 -15.69 -9.99 -6.87
N ARG A 156 -15.07 -10.67 -7.85
CA ARG A 156 -14.09 -11.73 -7.59
C ARG A 156 -12.79 -11.25 -6.95
N PHE A 157 -12.55 -9.95 -6.88
CA PHE A 157 -11.39 -9.39 -6.19
C PHE A 157 -11.68 -9.08 -4.72
N TRP A 158 -12.94 -9.17 -4.28
CA TRP A 158 -13.38 -8.87 -2.91
C TRP A 158 -13.80 -10.11 -2.11
N HIS A 159 -13.89 -11.26 -2.77
CA HIS A 159 -14.30 -12.56 -2.23
C HIS A 159 -13.18 -13.59 -2.39
#